data_AF-A0AAE0VUX9-F1
#
_entry.id   AF-A0AAE0VUX9-F1
#
_cell.length_a   1.000
_cell.length_b   1.000
_cell.length_c   1.000
_cell.angle_alpha   90.00
_cell.angle_beta   90.00
_cell.angle_gamma   90.00
#
_symmetry.space_group_name_H-M   'P 1'
#
loop_
_entity.id
_entity.type
_entity.pdbx_description
1 polymer ?
#
loop_
_entity_poly.entity_id
_entity_poly.type
_entity_poly.pdbx_seq_one_letter_code
_entity_poly.pdbx_strand_id
1 'polypeptide(L)'
;MPTRRISLITLFSLFKHLLLIYLSLTVWYLYGIENSCSSSSVHSESNVNQYISRIPGSSCLWSKYQMTMLNMNLFDKIPPEVKFVEMLPSKGQYRIERIIHQTWKIRDIPVNFWSCVESVRDFHKNWEYRFWTDNSARKLVRQKYSYIFPFYSNYNKGMFRVQAFRYMVLHEYGGVYIDMDMKSLLPLDPLLRKYTCILAQEPHEHAILEARSAGIASDSFLACRKGHIFMKTLIENLPSFFPLNMWYNAATGTYYLTHHYRNYVADNSFLEPSHDKWIYLAPPEYFIPGLDPFKFKTFRDKCSKSIRLSKLELWACASLGRNGFRRRPLASSFTEHMWSHTLEKGFNMTNVKDILSIVPWASL
;
A
#
# COMPACT_ATOMS: atom_id res chain seq x y z
N MET A 1 -62.34 28.39 -25.88
CA MET A 1 -61.34 27.47 -25.29
C MET A 1 -60.99 27.96 -23.89
N PRO A 2 -61.29 27.23 -22.80
CA PRO A 2 -60.87 27.64 -21.47
C PRO A 2 -59.48 27.06 -21.14
N THR A 3 -58.52 27.93 -20.88
CA THR A 3 -57.18 27.58 -20.39
C THR A 3 -57.27 27.25 -18.90
N ARG A 4 -57.12 25.96 -18.55
CA ARG A 4 -57.01 25.51 -17.16
C ARG A 4 -55.67 25.97 -16.58
N ARG A 5 -55.68 26.97 -15.69
CA ARG A 5 -54.53 27.30 -14.82
C ARG A 5 -54.41 26.25 -13.72
N ILE A 6 -53.35 25.44 -13.76
CA ILE A 6 -52.99 24.51 -12.69
C ILE A 6 -52.33 25.34 -11.57
N SER A 7 -52.77 25.17 -10.31
CA SER A 7 -52.22 25.94 -9.20
C SER A 7 -50.81 25.46 -8.85
N LEU A 8 -49.95 26.37 -8.38
CA LEU A 8 -48.58 26.08 -7.92
C LEU A 8 -48.54 24.99 -6.82
N ILE A 9 -49.61 24.86 -6.05
CA ILE A 9 -49.75 23.84 -4.99
C ILE A 9 -49.93 22.45 -5.60
N THR A 10 -50.70 22.32 -6.70
CA THR A 10 -50.86 21.05 -7.42
C THR A 10 -49.57 20.64 -8.12
N LEU A 11 -48.80 21.60 -8.66
CA LEU A 11 -47.49 21.34 -9.26
C LEU A 11 -46.47 20.84 -8.23
N PHE A 12 -46.44 21.43 -7.02
CA PHE A 12 -45.54 21.00 -5.95
C PHE A 12 -45.87 19.60 -5.41
N SER A 13 -47.16 19.26 -5.31
CA SER A 13 -47.61 17.93 -4.89
C SER A 13 -47.23 16.85 -5.91
N LEU A 14 -47.40 17.14 -7.21
CA LEU A 14 -46.96 16.28 -8.31
C LEU A 14 -45.43 16.09 -8.31
N PHE A 15 -44.67 17.16 -8.04
CA PHE A 15 -43.21 17.09 -7.98
C PHE A 15 -42.71 16.24 -6.80
N LYS A 16 -43.34 16.35 -5.62
CA LYS A 16 -43.04 15.48 -4.47
C LYS A 16 -43.35 14.01 -4.76
N HIS A 17 -44.47 13.70 -5.43
CA HIS A 17 -44.80 12.33 -5.79
C HIS A 17 -43.82 11.77 -6.83
N LEU A 18 -43.44 12.54 -7.83
CA LEU A 18 -42.43 12.14 -8.82
C LEU A 18 -41.04 11.92 -8.18
N LEU A 19 -40.66 12.74 -7.20
CA LEU A 19 -39.40 12.58 -6.47
C LEU A 19 -39.41 11.31 -5.60
N LEU A 20 -40.52 11.00 -4.93
CA LEU A 20 -40.67 9.77 -4.14
C LEU A 20 -40.67 8.52 -5.03
N ILE A 21 -41.28 8.59 -6.21
CA ILE A 21 -41.25 7.50 -7.21
C ILE A 21 -39.83 7.34 -7.77
N TYR A 22 -39.11 8.43 -8.03
CA TYR A 22 -37.72 8.37 -8.48
C TYR A 22 -36.79 7.78 -7.40
N LEU A 23 -36.98 8.16 -6.14
CA LEU A 23 -36.23 7.60 -5.00
C LEU A 23 -36.55 6.13 -4.76
N SER A 24 -37.82 5.70 -4.91
CA SER A 24 -38.17 4.29 -4.78
C SER A 24 -37.66 3.43 -5.95
N LEU A 25 -37.70 3.95 -7.19
CA LEU A 25 -37.15 3.28 -8.38
C LEU A 25 -35.62 3.21 -8.34
N THR A 26 -34.93 4.22 -7.81
CA THR A 26 -33.47 4.17 -7.63
C THR A 26 -33.06 3.20 -6.53
N VAL A 27 -33.81 3.13 -5.41
CA VAL A 27 -33.62 2.09 -4.40
C VAL A 27 -33.89 0.69 -4.97
N TRP A 28 -34.94 0.51 -5.77
CA TRP A 28 -35.23 -0.77 -6.44
C TRP A 28 -34.19 -1.13 -7.52
N TYR A 29 -33.65 -0.16 -8.25
CA TYR A 29 -32.57 -0.37 -9.22
C TYR A 29 -31.27 -0.76 -8.52
N LEU A 30 -30.93 -0.11 -7.40
CA LEU A 30 -29.77 -0.46 -6.58
C LEU A 30 -29.92 -1.84 -5.92
N TYR A 31 -31.12 -2.19 -5.43
CA TYR A 31 -31.42 -3.50 -4.85
C TYR A 31 -31.57 -4.62 -5.90
N GLY A 32 -31.99 -4.27 -7.12
CA GLY A 32 -32.12 -5.18 -8.26
C GLY A 32 -30.77 -5.54 -8.89
N ILE A 33 -29.79 -4.64 -8.82
CA ILE A 33 -28.39 -4.90 -9.23
C ILE A 33 -27.70 -5.84 -8.23
N GLU A 34 -28.04 -5.82 -6.95
CA GLU A 34 -27.47 -6.76 -5.95
C GLU A 34 -27.87 -8.23 -6.20
N ASN A 35 -28.99 -8.49 -6.88
CA ASN A 35 -29.54 -9.84 -7.07
C ASN A 35 -29.39 -10.41 -8.50
N SER A 36 -28.77 -9.70 -9.44
CA SER A 36 -28.64 -10.12 -10.84
C SER A 36 -27.20 -10.37 -11.28
N CYS A 37 -26.50 -11.26 -10.58
CA CYS A 37 -25.26 -11.87 -11.06
C CYS A 37 -25.54 -13.27 -11.61
N SER A 38 -26.03 -13.35 -12.84
CA SER A 38 -26.12 -14.60 -13.58
C SER A 38 -24.77 -14.99 -14.18
N SER A 39 -24.46 -16.28 -14.04
CA SER A 39 -23.28 -16.97 -14.54
C SER A 39 -23.03 -16.72 -16.03
N SER A 40 -21.90 -16.08 -16.36
CA SER A 40 -21.27 -16.22 -17.67
C SER A 40 -19.79 -16.59 -17.48
N SER A 41 -19.42 -17.69 -18.12
CA SER A 41 -18.15 -18.41 -18.00
C SER A 41 -17.01 -17.68 -18.70
N VAL A 42 -16.00 -17.25 -17.93
CA VAL A 42 -14.69 -16.84 -18.46
C VAL A 42 -13.75 -18.04 -18.42
N HIS A 43 -13.35 -18.53 -19.60
CA HIS A 43 -12.40 -19.64 -19.75
C HIS A 43 -10.97 -19.22 -19.36
N SER A 44 -10.46 -19.98 -18.38
CA SER A 44 -9.08 -20.32 -17.96
C SER A 44 -7.84 -19.61 -18.54
N GLU A 45 -6.95 -19.16 -17.64
CA GLU A 45 -5.64 -19.82 -17.40
C GLU A 45 -5.01 -19.37 -16.06
N SER A 46 -4.34 -20.31 -15.37
CA SER A 46 -3.61 -20.25 -14.08
C SER A 46 -4.34 -20.69 -12.79
N ASN A 47 -3.62 -21.51 -12.01
CA ASN A 47 -4.04 -22.44 -10.95
C ASN A 47 -4.62 -21.84 -9.65
N VAL A 48 -5.20 -20.64 -9.68
CA VAL A 48 -5.82 -20.00 -8.51
C VAL A 48 -7.29 -20.42 -8.32
N ASN A 49 -7.96 -20.82 -9.40
CA ASN A 49 -9.42 -21.05 -9.39
C ASN A 49 -9.88 -22.37 -8.76
N GLN A 50 -9.00 -23.35 -8.56
CA GLN A 50 -9.43 -24.68 -8.09
C GLN A 50 -9.89 -24.67 -6.62
N TYR A 51 -9.52 -23.64 -5.85
CA TYR A 51 -9.99 -23.46 -4.47
C TYR A 51 -11.25 -22.58 -4.36
N ILE A 52 -11.64 -21.86 -5.41
CA ILE A 52 -12.65 -20.78 -5.35
C ILE A 52 -14.05 -21.24 -5.80
N SER A 53 -14.15 -22.33 -6.57
CA SER A 53 -15.43 -22.77 -7.17
C SER A 53 -16.44 -23.43 -6.20
N ARG A 54 -16.22 -23.36 -4.88
CA ARG A 54 -17.05 -24.06 -3.88
C ARG A 54 -17.81 -23.15 -2.91
N ILE A 55 -17.81 -21.83 -3.10
CA ILE A 55 -18.41 -20.89 -2.13
C ILE A 55 -19.41 -19.96 -2.82
N PRO A 56 -20.71 -19.98 -2.46
CA PRO A 56 -21.70 -19.05 -3.01
C PRO A 56 -21.39 -17.60 -2.60
N GLY A 57 -21.36 -16.67 -3.57
CA GLY A 57 -21.28 -15.22 -3.32
C GLY A 57 -19.89 -14.57 -3.43
N SER A 58 -18.79 -15.33 -3.54
CA SER A 58 -17.42 -14.78 -3.64
C SER A 58 -17.06 -14.21 -5.02
N SER A 59 -17.85 -14.50 -6.06
CA SER A 59 -17.58 -14.04 -7.43
C SER A 59 -17.88 -12.54 -7.63
N CYS A 60 -18.86 -11.97 -6.92
CA CYS A 60 -19.33 -10.60 -7.14
C CYS A 60 -18.44 -9.53 -6.48
N LEU A 61 -17.95 -9.78 -5.27
CA LEU A 61 -16.99 -8.90 -4.61
C LEU A 61 -15.65 -8.89 -5.34
N TRP A 62 -15.21 -10.06 -5.83
CA TRP A 62 -13.99 -10.18 -6.63
C TRP A 62 -14.13 -9.53 -8.01
N SER A 63 -15.27 -9.69 -8.70
CA SER A 63 -15.48 -9.03 -10.01
C SER A 63 -15.54 -7.51 -9.87
N LYS A 64 -16.11 -6.96 -8.78
CA LYS A 64 -16.13 -5.52 -8.50
C LYS A 64 -14.74 -4.98 -8.12
N TYR A 65 -13.94 -5.75 -7.39
CA TYR A 65 -12.55 -5.43 -7.05
C TYR A 65 -11.61 -5.56 -8.26
N GLN A 66 -11.80 -6.60 -9.08
CA GLN A 66 -11.14 -6.74 -10.38
C GLN A 66 -11.55 -5.60 -11.31
N MET A 67 -12.83 -5.22 -11.38
CA MET A 67 -13.27 -4.09 -12.21
C MET A 67 -12.69 -2.74 -11.76
N THR A 68 -12.51 -2.52 -10.45
CA THR A 68 -11.82 -1.31 -9.94
C THR A 68 -10.30 -1.36 -10.15
N MET A 69 -9.69 -2.54 -10.14
CA MET A 69 -8.30 -2.74 -10.59
C MET A 69 -8.15 -2.73 -12.12
N LEU A 70 -9.20 -3.02 -12.90
CA LEU A 70 -9.17 -3.07 -14.35
C LEU A 70 -9.56 -1.73 -14.99
N ASN A 71 -10.28 -0.85 -14.27
CA ASN A 71 -10.41 0.57 -14.62
C ASN A 71 -9.12 1.37 -14.30
N MET A 72 -7.97 0.76 -14.57
CA MET A 72 -6.63 1.34 -14.48
C MET A 72 -6.19 2.04 -15.77
N ASN A 73 -7.12 2.56 -16.56
CA ASN A 73 -6.85 3.32 -17.80
C ASN A 73 -6.20 4.70 -17.57
N LEU A 74 -5.61 4.95 -16.39
CA LEU A 74 -5.04 6.26 -16.05
C LEU A 74 -3.54 6.40 -16.34
N PHE A 75 -2.84 5.35 -16.80
CA PHE A 75 -1.42 5.48 -17.13
C PHE A 75 -0.95 4.59 -18.29
N ASP A 76 -1.17 5.06 -19.52
CA ASP A 76 -0.35 4.69 -20.69
C ASP A 76 1.00 5.45 -20.74
N LYS A 77 1.33 6.20 -19.68
CA LYS A 77 2.59 6.92 -19.57
C LYS A 77 3.64 6.01 -18.96
N ILE A 78 4.68 5.76 -19.75
CA ILE A 78 5.92 5.15 -19.30
C ILE A 78 6.43 5.93 -18.08
N PRO A 79 6.70 5.27 -16.94
CA PRO A 79 7.23 5.95 -15.77
C PRO A 79 8.55 6.64 -16.12
N PRO A 80 8.71 7.93 -15.80
CA PRO A 80 9.98 8.60 -16.04
C PRO A 80 11.04 7.97 -15.12
N GLU A 81 12.13 7.48 -15.70
CA GLU A 81 13.34 7.15 -14.93
C GLU A 81 13.77 8.41 -14.15
N VAL A 82 14.22 8.25 -12.90
CA VAL A 82 14.72 9.38 -12.10
C VAL A 82 15.97 9.94 -12.75
N LYS A 83 15.83 11.05 -13.47
CA LYS A 83 16.94 11.73 -14.16
C LYS A 83 17.64 12.78 -13.29
N PHE A 84 17.04 13.15 -12.16
CA PHE A 84 17.53 14.25 -11.33
C PHE A 84 17.47 13.87 -9.85
N VAL A 85 18.61 14.03 -9.17
CA VAL A 85 18.69 13.97 -7.72
C VAL A 85 18.13 15.27 -7.19
N GLU A 86 17.01 15.21 -6.46
CA GLU A 86 16.42 16.43 -5.93
C GLU A 86 17.34 17.10 -4.89
N MET A 87 17.36 18.43 -4.87
CA MET A 87 18.03 19.15 -3.80
C MET A 87 17.19 19.04 -2.52
N LEU A 88 17.82 18.52 -1.45
CA LEU A 88 17.19 18.32 -0.16
C LEU A 88 17.74 19.29 0.90
N PRO A 89 16.89 19.75 1.83
CA PRO A 89 17.29 20.73 2.83
C PRO A 89 18.23 20.11 3.88
N SER A 90 19.39 20.73 4.07
CA SER A 90 20.36 20.37 5.13
C SER A 90 19.99 20.96 6.50
N LYS A 91 19.14 21.99 6.53
CA LYS A 91 18.67 22.71 7.73
C LYS A 91 17.16 22.89 7.70
N GLY A 92 16.58 23.25 8.84
CA GLY A 92 15.13 23.47 8.99
C GLY A 92 14.50 22.55 10.03
N GLN A 93 13.25 22.84 10.39
CA GLN A 93 12.48 22.03 11.33
C GLN A 93 12.05 20.72 10.68
N TYR A 94 12.07 19.64 11.46
CA TYR A 94 11.51 18.37 11.04
C TYR A 94 9.98 18.45 11.00
N ARG A 95 9.41 18.00 9.90
CA ARG A 95 7.97 17.92 9.66
C ARG A 95 7.41 16.52 9.91
N ILE A 96 8.29 15.51 9.98
CA ILE A 96 8.01 14.14 10.42
C ILE A 96 8.88 13.85 11.65
N GLU A 97 8.31 13.17 12.63
CA GLU A 97 8.99 12.80 13.87
C GLU A 97 10.21 11.90 13.61
N ARG A 98 11.27 12.07 14.40
CA ARG A 98 12.49 11.25 14.30
C ARG A 98 12.35 9.98 15.11
N ILE A 99 11.41 9.13 14.70
CA ILE A 99 11.08 7.86 15.34
C ILE A 99 11.15 6.75 14.29
N ILE A 100 11.93 5.71 14.56
CA ILE A 100 11.93 4.48 13.76
C ILE A 100 10.93 3.49 14.36
N HIS A 101 10.13 2.90 13.49
CA HIS A 101 9.22 1.79 13.80
C HIS A 101 9.61 0.56 12.99
N GLN A 102 9.99 -0.50 13.69
CA GLN A 102 10.15 -1.83 13.10
C GLN A 102 9.30 -2.84 13.87
N THR A 103 8.83 -3.87 13.18
CA THR A 103 7.97 -4.91 13.76
C THR A 103 8.54 -6.30 13.55
N TRP A 104 8.45 -7.13 14.57
CA TRP A 104 8.63 -8.57 14.44
C TRP A 104 7.67 -9.31 15.38
N LYS A 105 7.58 -10.63 15.25
CA LYS A 105 6.66 -11.44 16.08
C LYS A 105 6.99 -11.30 17.57
N ILE A 106 8.28 -11.41 17.90
CA ILE A 106 8.85 -11.37 19.25
C ILE A 106 10.15 -10.56 19.25
N ARG A 107 10.79 -10.41 20.42
CA ARG A 107 12.06 -9.69 20.57
C ARG A 107 13.24 -10.36 19.87
N ASP A 108 13.24 -11.70 19.85
CA ASP A 108 14.27 -12.46 19.18
C ASP A 108 14.05 -12.47 17.66
N ILE A 109 14.91 -11.75 16.95
CA ILE A 109 14.85 -11.59 15.50
C ILE A 109 15.87 -12.52 14.82
N PRO A 110 15.55 -13.08 13.64
CA PRO A 110 16.49 -13.82 12.82
C PRO A 110 17.74 -13.01 12.49
N VAL A 111 18.91 -13.64 12.57
CA VAL A 111 20.20 -12.99 12.26
C VAL A 111 20.29 -12.44 10.83
N ASN A 112 19.47 -12.95 9.91
CA ASN A 112 19.41 -12.47 8.53
C ASN A 112 18.98 -10.99 8.42
N PHE A 113 18.28 -10.45 9.44
CA PHE A 113 17.89 -9.04 9.47
C PHE A 113 18.90 -8.13 10.16
N TRP A 114 19.91 -8.70 10.82
CA TRP A 114 20.79 -7.93 11.69
C TRP A 114 21.48 -6.79 10.98
N SER A 115 22.07 -7.05 9.81
CA SER A 115 22.75 -6.01 9.04
C SER A 115 21.80 -4.88 8.62
N CYS A 116 20.52 -5.19 8.38
CA CYS A 116 19.51 -4.19 8.06
C CYS A 116 19.20 -3.33 9.30
N VAL A 117 18.90 -3.95 10.43
CA VAL A 117 18.65 -3.25 11.71
C VAL A 117 19.85 -2.40 12.14
N GLU A 118 21.07 -2.94 12.05
CA GLU A 118 22.31 -2.22 12.34
C GLU A 118 22.48 -0.99 11.47
N SER A 119 22.22 -1.12 10.16
CA SER A 119 22.29 0.03 9.25
C SER A 119 21.26 1.11 9.62
N VAL A 120 20.02 0.73 9.93
CA VAL A 120 18.99 1.69 10.35
C VAL A 120 19.42 2.40 11.62
N ARG A 121 19.91 1.67 12.62
CA ARG A 121 20.49 2.23 13.85
C ARG A 121 21.63 3.19 13.56
N ASP A 122 22.58 2.79 12.72
CA ASP A 122 23.82 3.52 12.52
C ASP A 122 23.63 4.83 11.75
N PHE A 123 22.68 4.87 10.81
CA PHE A 123 22.29 6.11 10.12
C PHE A 123 21.37 7.01 10.95
N HIS A 124 20.74 6.50 12.01
CA HIS A 124 19.72 7.21 12.79
C HIS A 124 19.97 7.16 14.32
N LYS A 125 21.24 7.20 14.75
CA LYS A 125 21.64 7.00 16.17
C LYS A 125 20.94 7.91 17.18
N ASN A 126 20.58 9.13 16.77
CA ASN A 126 19.95 10.14 17.63
C ASN A 126 18.41 10.15 17.52
N TRP A 127 17.83 9.11 16.94
CA TRP A 127 16.39 8.96 16.78
C TRP A 127 15.82 8.04 17.86
N GLU A 128 14.56 8.25 18.20
CA GLU A 128 13.83 7.28 19.00
C GLU A 128 13.65 6.01 18.19
N TYR A 129 13.82 4.85 18.83
CA TYR A 129 13.63 3.57 18.19
C TYR A 129 12.53 2.81 18.92
N ARG A 130 11.45 2.47 18.22
CA ARG A 130 10.39 1.63 18.76
C ARG A 130 10.31 0.32 18.00
N PHE A 131 10.52 -0.77 18.73
CA PHE A 131 10.35 -2.10 18.22
C PHE A 131 9.04 -2.68 18.71
N TRP A 132 8.23 -3.19 17.78
CA TRP A 132 6.90 -3.67 18.09
C TRP A 132 6.84 -5.18 17.91
N THR A 133 6.52 -5.87 19.01
CA THR A 133 6.16 -7.29 18.98
C THR A 133 4.70 -7.46 18.59
N ASP A 134 4.27 -8.67 18.20
CA ASP A 134 2.85 -8.97 17.98
C ASP A 134 2.00 -8.59 19.23
N ASN A 135 2.56 -8.79 20.43
CA ASN A 135 1.90 -8.46 21.68
C ASN A 135 1.81 -6.94 21.93
N SER A 136 2.92 -6.20 21.79
CA SER A 136 2.92 -4.75 22.01
C SER A 136 2.13 -4.00 20.93
N ALA A 137 2.16 -4.46 19.68
CA ALA A 137 1.30 -3.99 18.61
C ALA A 137 -0.19 -4.18 18.95
N ARG A 138 -0.59 -5.40 19.34
CA ARG A 138 -1.99 -5.70 19.72
C ARG A 138 -2.44 -4.85 20.91
N LYS A 139 -1.57 -4.61 21.89
CA LYS A 139 -1.86 -3.74 23.04
C LYS A 139 -2.11 -2.30 22.61
N LEU A 140 -1.27 -1.74 21.73
CA LEU A 140 -1.46 -0.39 21.20
C LEU A 140 -2.80 -0.27 20.48
N VAL A 141 -3.10 -1.20 19.56
CA VAL A 141 -4.36 -1.17 18.80
C VAL A 141 -5.56 -1.24 19.73
N ARG A 142 -5.55 -2.13 20.73
CA ARG A 142 -6.64 -2.23 21.71
C ARG A 142 -6.86 -0.93 22.50
N GLN A 143 -5.77 -0.24 22.85
CA GLN A 143 -5.82 0.96 23.70
C GLN A 143 -6.17 2.23 22.93
N LYS A 144 -5.66 2.38 21.70
CA LYS A 144 -5.75 3.63 20.91
C LYS A 144 -6.74 3.55 19.75
N TYR A 145 -7.01 2.36 19.26
CA TYR A 145 -7.86 2.09 18.11
C TYR A 145 -8.91 1.01 18.44
N SER A 146 -9.54 1.14 19.62
CA SER A 146 -10.51 0.16 20.13
C SER A 146 -11.66 -0.11 19.16
N TYR A 147 -12.04 0.88 18.33
CA TYR A 147 -13.06 0.77 17.30
C TYR A 147 -12.65 -0.13 16.11
N ILE A 148 -11.35 -0.24 15.81
CA ILE A 148 -10.82 -1.16 14.78
C ILE A 148 -10.38 -2.49 15.37
N PHE A 149 -10.11 -2.54 16.68
CA PHE A 149 -9.55 -3.73 17.34
C PHE A 149 -10.30 -5.05 17.07
N PRO A 150 -11.65 -5.11 17.01
CA PRO A 150 -12.36 -6.33 16.63
C PRO A 150 -11.97 -6.86 15.25
N PHE A 151 -11.81 -5.98 14.26
CA PHE A 151 -11.38 -6.37 12.91
C PHE A 151 -9.90 -6.79 12.92
N TYR A 152 -9.04 -5.97 13.53
CA TYR A 152 -7.60 -6.24 13.62
C TYR A 152 -7.30 -7.58 14.29
N SER A 153 -8.00 -7.89 15.39
CA SER A 153 -7.80 -9.11 16.16
C SER A 153 -8.31 -10.37 15.46
N ASN A 154 -9.29 -10.23 14.55
CA ASN A 154 -9.85 -11.33 13.76
C ASN A 154 -9.10 -11.61 12.45
N TYR A 155 -8.05 -10.86 12.12
CA TYR A 155 -7.16 -11.23 11.02
C TYR A 155 -6.48 -12.58 11.30
N ASN A 156 -6.73 -13.55 10.40
CA ASN A 156 -6.30 -14.94 10.56
C ASN A 156 -4.79 -15.16 10.38
N LYS A 157 -4.07 -14.26 9.70
CA LYS A 157 -2.61 -14.33 9.50
C LYS A 157 -1.93 -13.07 10.02
N GLY A 158 -0.73 -13.24 10.56
CA GLY A 158 0.09 -12.14 11.08
C GLY A 158 0.40 -11.06 10.05
N MET A 159 0.51 -11.41 8.76
CA MET A 159 0.84 -10.45 7.71
C MET A 159 -0.21 -9.33 7.57
N PHE A 160 -1.50 -9.67 7.61
CA PHE A 160 -2.57 -8.65 7.60
C PHE A 160 -2.45 -7.69 8.80
N ARG A 161 -2.11 -8.25 9.98
CA ARG A 161 -1.94 -7.45 11.20
C ARG A 161 -0.75 -6.51 11.09
N VAL A 162 0.40 -6.97 10.60
CA VAL A 162 1.61 -6.13 10.48
C VAL A 162 1.41 -5.02 9.43
N GLN A 163 0.76 -5.34 8.30
CA GLN A 163 0.42 -4.37 7.26
C GLN A 163 -0.64 -3.35 7.70
N ALA A 164 -1.64 -3.74 8.51
CA ALA A 164 -2.57 -2.77 9.09
C ALA A 164 -1.91 -1.93 10.19
N PHE A 165 -1.02 -2.54 10.99
CA PHE A 165 -0.39 -1.91 12.15
C PHE A 165 0.50 -0.71 11.78
N ARG A 166 1.22 -0.77 10.66
CA ARG A 166 2.06 0.35 10.20
C ARG A 166 1.27 1.66 10.00
N TYR A 167 0.01 1.59 9.57
CA TYR A 167 -0.84 2.79 9.46
C TYR A 167 -1.17 3.38 10.84
N MET A 168 -1.51 2.51 11.80
CA MET A 168 -1.87 2.91 13.16
C MET A 168 -0.70 3.48 13.95
N VAL A 169 0.49 2.90 13.83
CA VAL A 169 1.67 3.41 14.53
C VAL A 169 2.10 4.78 13.97
N LEU A 170 2.08 4.95 12.65
CA LEU A 170 2.38 6.23 12.01
C LEU A 170 1.31 7.29 12.30
N HIS A 171 0.03 6.92 12.39
CA HIS A 171 -0.99 7.88 12.81
C HIS A 171 -0.82 8.31 14.27
N GLU A 172 -0.50 7.39 15.19
CA GLU A 172 -0.39 7.68 16.63
C GLU A 172 0.88 8.44 17.00
N TYR A 173 2.01 8.08 16.41
CA TYR A 173 3.34 8.58 16.78
C TYR A 173 4.02 9.40 15.69
N GLY A 174 3.56 9.29 14.44
CA GLY A 174 4.31 9.78 13.29
C GLY A 174 5.51 8.90 13.00
N GLY A 175 6.57 9.48 12.44
CA GLY A 175 7.85 8.80 12.24
C GLY A 175 7.97 8.02 10.93
N VAL A 176 8.85 7.02 10.96
CA VAL A 176 9.24 6.18 9.83
C VAL A 176 9.02 4.73 10.19
N TYR A 177 8.15 4.06 9.45
CA TYR A 177 8.03 2.62 9.44
C TYR A 177 8.92 2.05 8.32
N ILE A 178 9.76 1.06 8.67
CA ILE A 178 10.70 0.43 7.75
C ILE A 178 10.77 -1.08 8.03
N ASP A 179 10.54 -1.90 7.02
CA ASP A 179 10.56 -3.36 7.16
C ASP A 179 11.94 -3.88 7.64
N MET A 180 11.96 -5.04 8.31
CA MET A 180 13.16 -5.63 8.91
C MET A 180 14.26 -5.99 7.89
N ASP A 181 13.90 -6.19 6.63
CA ASP A 181 14.81 -6.50 5.53
C ASP A 181 15.13 -5.28 4.65
N MET A 182 14.95 -4.07 5.16
CA MET A 182 15.42 -2.87 4.50
C MET A 182 16.69 -2.33 5.15
N LYS A 183 17.72 -2.16 4.33
CA LYS A 183 19.00 -1.57 4.74
C LYS A 183 18.96 -0.06 4.54
N SER A 184 19.38 0.73 5.53
CA SER A 184 19.62 2.17 5.35
C SER A 184 20.99 2.41 4.72
N LEU A 185 21.02 3.35 3.78
CA LEU A 185 22.20 3.76 3.02
C LEU A 185 22.55 5.23 3.22
N LEU A 186 21.56 6.06 3.60
CA LEU A 186 21.73 7.49 3.90
C LEU A 186 20.85 7.91 5.08
N PRO A 187 21.18 9.01 5.79
CA PRO A 187 20.29 9.61 6.79
C PRO A 187 19.00 10.13 6.15
N LEU A 188 17.86 9.84 6.79
CA LEU A 188 16.53 10.28 6.32
C LEU A 188 16.19 11.74 6.70
N ASP A 189 17.00 12.37 7.54
CA ASP A 189 16.80 13.74 8.04
C ASP A 189 16.41 14.78 6.96
N PRO A 190 17.06 14.84 5.77
CA PRO A 190 16.71 15.83 4.76
C PRO A 190 15.29 15.67 4.21
N LEU A 191 14.81 14.43 4.08
CA LEU A 191 13.45 14.13 3.63
C LEU A 191 12.42 14.53 4.70
N LEU A 192 12.73 14.26 5.98
CA LEU A 192 11.83 14.55 7.09
C LEU A 192 11.66 16.05 7.35
N ARG A 193 12.59 16.89 6.87
CA ARG A 193 12.43 18.36 6.88
C ARG A 193 11.57 18.88 5.73
N LYS A 194 11.57 18.18 4.60
CA LYS A 194 10.88 18.61 3.38
C LYS A 194 9.42 18.19 3.37
N TYR A 195 9.12 16.96 3.76
CA TYR A 195 7.82 16.32 3.55
C TYR A 195 7.08 16.02 4.85
N THR A 196 5.76 15.92 4.76
CA THR A 196 4.86 15.54 5.87
C THR A 196 4.36 14.11 5.79
N CYS A 197 4.40 13.50 4.62
CA CYS A 197 4.06 12.09 4.41
C CYS A 197 4.76 11.59 3.14
N ILE A 198 5.36 10.41 3.21
CA ILE A 198 6.20 9.80 2.18
C ILE A 198 5.78 8.34 2.06
N LEU A 199 5.47 7.91 0.84
CA LEU A 199 5.27 6.52 0.47
C LEU A 199 6.38 6.14 -0.50
N ALA A 200 7.05 5.01 -0.27
CA ALA A 200 7.94 4.45 -1.27
C ALA A 200 7.14 3.88 -2.47
N GLN A 201 7.81 3.68 -3.60
CA GLN A 201 7.25 2.95 -4.73
C GLN A 201 7.95 1.61 -4.92
N GLU A 202 7.19 0.60 -5.31
CA GLU A 202 7.73 -0.62 -5.88
C GLU A 202 8.47 -0.32 -7.19
N PRO A 203 9.53 -1.07 -7.53
CA PRO A 203 10.19 -0.97 -8.84
C PRO A 203 9.18 -0.99 -9.97
N HIS A 204 9.38 -0.14 -10.98
CA HIS A 204 8.44 -0.03 -12.10
C HIS A 204 8.20 -1.38 -12.79
N GLU A 205 9.23 -2.22 -12.88
CA GLU A 205 9.10 -3.56 -13.44
C GLU A 205 8.18 -4.46 -12.62
N HIS A 206 8.19 -4.35 -11.29
CA HIS A 206 7.25 -5.08 -10.42
C HIS A 206 5.82 -4.61 -10.70
N ALA A 207 5.60 -3.29 -10.64
CA ALA A 207 4.29 -2.69 -10.88
C ALA A 207 3.71 -3.08 -12.26
N ILE A 208 4.53 -3.04 -13.30
CA ILE A 208 4.11 -3.27 -14.68
C ILE A 208 3.95 -4.75 -14.97
N LEU A 209 4.96 -5.58 -14.65
CA LEU A 209 4.97 -6.97 -15.08
C LEU A 209 4.10 -7.87 -14.19
N GLU A 210 3.79 -7.47 -12.96
CA GLU A 210 2.91 -8.24 -12.08
C GLU A 210 1.48 -7.73 -12.07
N ALA A 211 1.32 -6.42 -11.98
CA ALA A 211 0.03 -5.80 -11.74
C ALA A 211 -0.48 -4.97 -12.93
N ARG A 212 0.27 -4.91 -14.05
CA ARG A 212 -0.07 -4.08 -15.22
C ARG A 212 -0.36 -2.63 -14.84
N SER A 213 0.44 -2.12 -13.90
CA SER A 213 0.32 -0.81 -13.31
C SER A 213 1.53 0.05 -13.64
N ALA A 214 1.34 1.34 -13.95
CA ALA A 214 2.47 2.25 -14.12
C ALA A 214 3.22 2.56 -12.81
N GLY A 215 2.61 2.29 -11.66
CA GLY A 215 3.25 2.49 -10.37
C GLY A 215 2.42 1.93 -9.23
N ILE A 216 3.11 1.49 -8.18
CA ILE A 216 2.52 0.90 -6.98
C ILE A 216 3.25 1.49 -5.79
N ALA A 217 2.50 1.98 -4.82
CA ALA A 217 3.04 2.42 -3.55
C ALA A 217 3.43 1.19 -2.71
N SER A 218 4.67 1.15 -2.24
CA SER A 218 5.15 0.09 -1.35
C SER A 218 4.80 0.41 0.09
N ASP A 219 4.32 -0.59 0.80
CA ASP A 219 4.09 -0.52 2.23
C ASP A 219 5.36 -0.78 3.05
N SER A 220 6.45 -1.25 2.44
CA SER A 220 7.71 -1.63 3.14
C SER A 220 8.45 -0.46 3.78
N PHE A 221 8.31 0.75 3.21
CA PHE A 221 8.79 2.00 3.78
C PHE A 221 7.68 3.05 3.72
N LEU A 222 7.35 3.62 4.88
CA LEU A 222 6.35 4.67 5.04
C LEU A 222 6.85 5.69 6.06
N ALA A 223 6.76 6.98 5.78
CA ALA A 223 7.14 8.01 6.74
C ALA A 223 6.11 9.13 6.75
N CYS A 224 5.40 9.34 7.85
CA CYS A 224 4.38 10.40 7.92
C CYS A 224 4.36 11.06 9.29
N ARG A 225 3.98 12.34 9.31
CA ARG A 225 3.80 13.10 10.54
C ARG A 225 2.68 12.50 11.37
N LYS A 226 2.78 12.67 12.69
CA LYS A 226 1.71 12.27 13.60
C LYS A 226 0.36 12.88 13.19
N GLY A 227 -0.69 12.08 13.23
CA GLY A 227 -2.06 12.48 12.93
C GLY A 227 -2.35 12.81 11.46
N HIS A 228 -1.48 12.42 10.52
CA HIS A 228 -1.71 12.70 9.11
C HIS A 228 -3.03 12.07 8.63
N ILE A 229 -3.87 12.88 7.97
CA ILE A 229 -5.24 12.50 7.59
C ILE A 229 -5.29 11.26 6.70
N PHE A 230 -4.30 11.08 5.82
CA PHE A 230 -4.21 9.90 4.98
C PHE A 230 -4.08 8.60 5.78
N MET A 231 -3.27 8.58 6.85
CA MET A 231 -3.13 7.39 7.70
C MET A 231 -4.45 7.08 8.41
N LYS A 232 -5.17 8.11 8.86
CA LYS A 232 -6.52 7.96 9.42
C LYS A 232 -7.48 7.35 8.39
N THR A 233 -7.48 7.85 7.16
CA THR A 233 -8.30 7.31 6.06
C THR A 233 -8.01 5.82 5.82
N LEU A 234 -6.74 5.40 5.80
CA LEU A 234 -6.40 3.98 5.69
C LEU A 234 -7.00 3.19 6.86
N ILE A 235 -6.77 3.63 8.10
CA ILE A 235 -7.26 2.91 9.29
C ILE A 235 -8.78 2.75 9.28
N GLU A 236 -9.52 3.81 8.94
CA GLU A 236 -10.99 3.80 8.93
C GLU A 236 -11.58 2.93 7.81
N ASN A 237 -10.83 2.68 6.73
CA ASN A 237 -11.29 1.85 5.62
C ASN A 237 -10.91 0.37 5.76
N LEU A 238 -10.05 -0.02 6.71
CA LEU A 238 -9.68 -1.42 6.94
C LEU A 238 -10.89 -2.39 7.08
N PRO A 239 -11.99 -2.04 7.77
CA PRO A 239 -13.16 -2.92 7.87
C PRO A 239 -13.82 -3.24 6.52
N SER A 240 -13.82 -2.29 5.58
CA SER A 240 -14.41 -2.47 4.24
C SER A 240 -13.64 -3.47 3.38
N PHE A 241 -12.40 -3.78 3.76
CA PHE A 241 -11.50 -4.70 3.07
C PHE A 241 -11.20 -5.94 3.94
N PHE A 242 -12.10 -6.24 4.90
CA PHE A 242 -11.93 -7.36 5.81
C PHE A 242 -11.77 -8.68 5.01
N PRO A 243 -10.74 -9.50 5.29
CA PRO A 243 -10.30 -10.56 4.40
C PRO A 243 -11.17 -11.81 4.55
N LEU A 244 -12.40 -11.77 4.06
CA LEU A 244 -13.10 -12.99 3.65
C LEU A 244 -12.54 -13.40 2.28
N ASN A 245 -11.39 -14.09 2.30
CA ASN A 245 -10.67 -14.65 1.13
C ASN A 245 -9.79 -13.69 0.30
N MET A 246 -9.48 -12.49 0.77
CA MET A 246 -8.57 -11.56 0.07
C MET A 246 -7.09 -11.89 0.31
N TRP A 247 -6.25 -11.71 -0.72
CA TRP A 247 -4.80 -11.71 -0.57
C TRP A 247 -4.36 -10.51 0.28
N TYR A 248 -3.35 -10.70 1.15
CA TYR A 248 -2.97 -9.69 2.15
C TYR A 248 -2.59 -8.34 1.54
N ASN A 249 -1.92 -8.33 0.39
CA ASN A 249 -1.59 -7.09 -0.33
C ASN A 249 -2.82 -6.31 -0.78
N ALA A 250 -3.94 -6.97 -1.07
CA ALA A 250 -5.21 -6.33 -1.45
C ALA A 250 -6.04 -5.90 -0.24
N ALA A 251 -5.94 -6.61 0.89
CA ALA A 251 -6.73 -6.30 2.07
C ALA A 251 -6.10 -5.19 2.93
N THR A 252 -4.78 -5.23 3.09
CA THR A 252 -4.07 -4.38 4.07
C THR A 252 -2.73 -3.84 3.57
N GLY A 253 -2.14 -4.45 2.53
CA GLY A 253 -0.79 -4.12 2.07
C GLY A 253 -0.71 -3.22 0.85
N THR A 254 0.24 -3.54 -0.03
CA THR A 254 0.67 -2.72 -1.18
C THR A 254 -0.46 -2.26 -2.12
N TYR A 255 -1.40 -3.14 -2.49
CA TYR A 255 -2.50 -2.78 -3.39
C TYR A 255 -3.59 -1.98 -2.67
N TYR A 256 -3.85 -2.32 -1.40
CA TYR A 256 -4.73 -1.53 -0.53
C TYR A 256 -4.22 -0.09 -0.40
N LEU A 257 -2.94 0.08 -0.07
CA LEU A 257 -2.28 1.37 0.03
C LEU A 257 -2.35 2.15 -1.30
N THR A 258 -2.03 1.48 -2.41
CA THR A 258 -2.04 2.10 -3.74
C THR A 258 -3.44 2.58 -4.13
N HIS A 259 -4.48 1.79 -3.86
CA HIS A 259 -5.87 2.16 -4.12
C HIS A 259 -6.25 3.44 -3.38
N HIS A 260 -6.01 3.48 -2.06
CA HIS A 260 -6.35 4.64 -1.25
C HIS A 260 -5.49 5.86 -1.58
N TYR A 261 -4.19 5.68 -1.89
CA TYR A 261 -3.32 6.78 -2.31
C TYR A 261 -3.85 7.44 -3.59
N ARG A 262 -4.24 6.65 -4.60
CA ARG A 262 -4.75 7.19 -5.87
C ARG A 262 -6.03 7.98 -5.69
N ASN A 263 -6.98 7.45 -4.92
CA ASN A 263 -8.22 8.18 -4.62
C ASN A 263 -7.92 9.46 -3.85
N TYR A 264 -7.04 9.38 -2.84
CA TYR A 264 -6.65 10.54 -2.05
C TYR A 264 -6.04 11.65 -2.90
N VAL A 265 -5.09 11.33 -3.79
CA VAL A 265 -4.45 12.32 -4.66
C VAL A 265 -5.41 12.86 -5.72
N ALA A 266 -6.32 12.05 -6.24
CA ALA A 266 -7.37 12.54 -7.14
C ALA A 266 -8.25 13.60 -6.45
N ASP A 267 -8.72 13.28 -5.23
CA ASP A 267 -9.58 14.17 -4.42
C ASP A 267 -8.83 15.41 -3.90
N ASN A 268 -7.50 15.35 -3.84
CA ASN A 268 -6.63 16.40 -3.30
C ASN A 268 -5.63 16.92 -4.35
N SER A 269 -5.98 16.85 -5.63
CA SER A 269 -5.11 17.24 -6.75
C SER A 269 -4.70 18.71 -6.77
N PHE A 270 -5.42 19.55 -6.02
CA PHE A 270 -5.13 20.97 -5.81
C PHE A 270 -4.06 21.24 -4.73
N LEU A 271 -3.60 20.23 -3.99
CA LEU A 271 -2.61 20.40 -2.95
C LEU A 271 -1.21 20.57 -3.53
N GLU A 272 -0.55 21.65 -3.13
CA GLU A 272 0.87 21.88 -3.43
C GLU A 272 1.79 20.99 -2.58
N PRO A 273 3.00 20.63 -3.06
CA PRO A 273 3.93 19.76 -2.34
C PRO A 273 4.31 20.22 -0.93
N SER A 274 4.24 21.52 -0.64
CA SER A 274 4.53 22.08 0.68
C SER A 274 3.37 21.94 1.67
N HIS A 275 2.17 21.56 1.22
CA HIS A 275 0.97 21.49 2.02
C HIS A 275 1.00 20.33 3.01
N ASP A 276 0.46 20.54 4.22
CA ASP A 276 0.55 19.58 5.33
C ASP A 276 -0.17 18.24 5.12
N LYS A 277 -1.08 18.20 4.15
CA LYS A 277 -1.85 17.03 3.72
C LYS A 277 -1.26 16.35 2.49
N TRP A 278 -0.25 16.96 1.87
CA TRP A 278 0.34 16.41 0.66
C TRP A 278 1.15 15.14 0.98
N ILE A 279 1.12 14.20 0.03
CA ILE A 279 1.81 12.92 0.15
C ILE A 279 2.86 12.84 -0.96
N TYR A 280 4.12 12.74 -0.56
CA TYR A 280 5.19 12.44 -1.48
C TYR A 280 5.16 10.98 -1.86
N LEU A 281 4.99 10.69 -3.15
CA LEU A 281 5.27 9.36 -3.68
C LEU A 281 6.70 9.35 -4.18
N ALA A 282 7.59 8.79 -3.38
CA ALA A 282 9.01 8.76 -3.66
C ALA A 282 9.32 7.72 -4.75
N PRO A 283 10.24 8.03 -5.67
CA PRO A 283 10.58 7.10 -6.74
C PRO A 283 11.23 5.83 -6.18
N PRO A 284 11.12 4.69 -6.90
CA PRO A 284 11.69 3.43 -6.44
C PRO A 284 13.19 3.52 -6.13
N GLU A 285 13.94 4.30 -6.89
CA GLU A 285 15.39 4.48 -6.74
C GLU A 285 15.79 5.03 -5.36
N TYR A 286 14.89 5.71 -4.65
CA TYR A 286 15.19 6.24 -3.32
C TYR A 286 15.13 5.18 -2.23
N PHE A 287 14.22 4.21 -2.33
CA PHE A 287 13.94 3.28 -1.22
C PHE A 287 14.01 1.81 -1.60
N ILE A 288 13.64 1.48 -2.84
CA ILE A 288 13.56 0.12 -3.37
C ILE A 288 14.20 0.09 -4.77
N PRO A 289 15.51 0.40 -4.89
CA PRO A 289 16.18 0.45 -6.19
C PRO A 289 16.40 -0.95 -6.80
N GLY A 290 16.45 -1.98 -5.96
CA GLY A 290 16.67 -3.37 -6.35
C GLY A 290 15.39 -4.09 -6.78
N LEU A 291 15.53 -5.05 -7.70
CA LEU A 291 14.45 -5.95 -8.08
C LEU A 291 14.47 -7.21 -7.22
N ASP A 292 13.30 -7.80 -7.01
CA ASP A 292 13.15 -9.04 -6.27
C ASP A 292 13.81 -10.21 -7.03
N PRO A 293 14.85 -10.86 -6.46
CA PRO A 293 15.53 -11.97 -7.10
C PRO A 293 14.61 -13.15 -7.43
N PHE A 294 13.56 -13.38 -6.63
CA PHE A 294 12.62 -14.49 -6.84
C PHE A 294 11.73 -14.27 -8.07
N LYS A 295 11.60 -13.02 -8.55
CA LYS A 295 10.85 -12.68 -9.77
C LYS A 295 11.64 -12.84 -11.05
N PHE A 296 12.96 -13.09 -10.96
CA PHE A 296 13.87 -13.18 -12.11
C PHE A 296 13.34 -14.10 -13.22
N LYS A 297 13.02 -15.35 -12.87
CA LYS A 297 12.55 -16.34 -13.83
C LYS A 297 11.22 -15.93 -14.44
N THR A 298 10.25 -15.55 -13.60
CA THR A 298 8.91 -15.15 -14.04
C THR A 298 8.95 -13.97 -15.02
N PHE A 299 9.75 -12.95 -14.73
CA PHE A 299 9.86 -11.77 -15.60
C PHE A 299 10.61 -12.09 -16.88
N ARG A 300 11.68 -12.88 -16.81
CA ARG A 300 12.40 -13.34 -18.01
C ARG A 300 11.49 -14.15 -18.93
N ASP A 301 10.74 -15.09 -18.38
CA ASP A 301 9.81 -15.92 -19.14
C ASP A 301 8.72 -15.05 -19.78
N LYS A 302 8.16 -14.09 -19.04
CA LYS A 302 7.17 -13.13 -19.56
C LYS A 302 7.73 -12.27 -20.70
N CYS A 303 8.95 -11.75 -20.56
CA CYS A 303 9.58 -10.93 -21.59
C CYS A 303 10.07 -11.73 -22.82
N SER A 304 10.28 -13.04 -22.69
CA SER A 304 10.68 -13.90 -23.81
C SER A 304 9.52 -14.29 -24.73
N LYS A 305 8.28 -14.27 -24.22
CA LYS A 305 7.07 -14.64 -24.97
C LYS A 305 6.48 -13.37 -25.61
N SER A 306 6.87 -13.08 -26.86
CA SER A 306 6.59 -11.81 -27.55
C SER A 306 5.13 -11.60 -28.00
N ILE A 307 4.25 -12.59 -27.84
CA ILE A 307 2.88 -12.53 -28.35
C ILE A 307 1.96 -12.17 -27.16
N ARG A 308 1.50 -10.90 -27.12
CA ARG A 308 0.52 -10.28 -26.17
C ARG A 308 1.05 -9.39 -25.02
N LEU A 309 2.18 -8.71 -25.18
CA LEU A 309 2.60 -7.66 -24.23
C LEU A 309 2.00 -6.30 -24.60
N SER A 310 1.54 -5.54 -23.60
CA SER A 310 1.15 -4.14 -23.76
C SER A 310 2.37 -3.23 -23.98
N LYS A 311 2.15 -1.98 -24.43
CA LYS A 311 3.23 -0.99 -24.61
C LYS A 311 4.02 -0.76 -23.31
N LEU A 312 3.33 -0.73 -22.17
CA LEU A 312 3.93 -0.56 -20.86
C LEU A 312 4.79 -1.78 -20.46
N GLU A 313 4.29 -2.99 -20.70
CA GLU A 313 5.04 -4.24 -20.46
C GLU A 313 6.26 -4.36 -21.38
N LEU A 314 6.15 -3.95 -22.65
CA LEU A 314 7.29 -3.87 -23.57
C LEU A 314 8.37 -2.91 -23.05
N TRP A 315 7.97 -1.75 -22.52
CA TRP A 315 8.91 -0.83 -21.89
C TRP A 315 9.61 -1.46 -20.67
N ALA A 316 8.88 -2.12 -19.78
CA ALA A 316 9.47 -2.79 -18.62
C ALA A 316 10.44 -3.89 -19.04
N CYS A 317 10.10 -4.70 -20.06
CA CYS A 317 11.00 -5.70 -20.62
C CYS A 317 12.26 -5.07 -21.25
N ALA A 318 12.13 -3.95 -21.95
CA ALA A 318 13.28 -3.20 -22.48
C ALA A 318 14.16 -2.61 -21.36
N SER A 319 13.55 -2.11 -20.27
CA SER A 319 14.27 -1.66 -19.08
C SER A 319 15.06 -2.80 -18.43
N LEU A 320 14.46 -3.98 -18.25
CA LEU A 320 15.16 -5.17 -17.75
C LEU A 320 16.34 -5.57 -18.65
N GLY A 321 16.17 -5.50 -19.97
CA GLY A 321 17.23 -5.81 -20.94
C GLY A 321 18.41 -4.83 -20.86
N ARG A 322 18.14 -3.52 -20.68
CA ARG A 322 19.18 -2.48 -20.60
C ARG A 322 19.90 -2.45 -19.25
N ASN A 323 19.13 -2.52 -18.15
CA ASN A 323 19.63 -2.29 -16.80
C ASN A 323 19.98 -3.58 -16.06
N GLY A 324 19.54 -4.73 -16.57
CA GLY A 324 19.65 -6.02 -15.89
C GLY A 324 18.76 -6.13 -14.65
N PHE A 325 18.76 -7.32 -14.04
CA PHE A 325 17.98 -7.62 -12.83
C PHE A 325 18.69 -7.22 -11.53
N ARG A 326 20.04 -7.25 -11.53
CA ARG A 326 20.84 -6.86 -10.38
C ARG A 326 21.17 -5.39 -10.46
N ARG A 327 20.30 -4.56 -9.89
CA ARG A 327 20.50 -3.12 -9.77
C ARG A 327 21.32 -2.82 -8.53
N ARG A 328 22.24 -1.87 -8.66
CA ARG A 328 22.92 -1.28 -7.51
C ARG A 328 22.15 -0.03 -7.07
N PRO A 329 22.02 0.22 -5.76
CA PRO A 329 21.52 1.50 -5.27
C PRO A 329 22.31 2.68 -5.86
N LEU A 330 21.61 3.79 -6.09
CA LEU A 330 22.23 5.04 -6.50
C LEU A 330 22.89 5.70 -5.28
N ALA A 331 23.79 6.66 -5.53
CA ALA A 331 24.33 7.50 -4.46
C ALA A 331 23.26 8.33 -3.73
N SER A 332 22.08 8.49 -4.34
CA SER A 332 20.90 9.15 -3.77
C SER A 332 19.87 8.16 -3.19
N SER A 333 20.17 6.86 -3.14
CA SER A 333 19.28 5.87 -2.51
C SER A 333 19.42 5.96 -0.99
N PHE A 334 18.30 6.14 -0.30
CA PHE A 334 18.21 6.17 1.16
C PHE A 334 18.14 4.77 1.76
N THR A 335 17.50 3.84 1.05
CA THR A 335 17.41 2.45 1.50
C THR A 335 17.55 1.46 0.34
N GLU A 336 17.77 0.20 0.70
CA GLU A 336 17.76 -0.95 -0.20
C GLU A 336 16.93 -2.07 0.42
N HIS A 337 15.96 -2.58 -0.32
CA HIS A 337 15.13 -3.71 0.09
C HIS A 337 15.83 -5.04 -0.24
N MET A 338 16.03 -5.90 0.76
CA MET A 338 16.83 -7.12 0.60
C MET A 338 16.03 -8.35 0.15
N TRP A 339 14.69 -8.26 0.13
CA TRP A 339 13.79 -9.31 -0.37
C TRP A 339 13.99 -10.65 0.37
N SER A 340 13.92 -10.61 1.70
CA SER A 340 14.22 -11.78 2.54
C SER A 340 13.17 -12.89 2.45
N HIS A 341 11.96 -12.59 1.97
CA HIS A 341 10.85 -13.54 1.74
C HIS A 341 10.65 -14.56 2.87
N THR A 342 10.39 -14.07 4.08
CA THR A 342 10.31 -14.92 5.30
C THR A 342 9.24 -16.01 5.31
N LEU A 343 8.35 -16.02 4.32
CA LEU A 343 7.33 -17.05 4.13
C LEU A 343 7.76 -18.17 3.16
N GLU A 344 8.87 -17.98 2.44
CA GLU A 344 9.40 -18.95 1.49
C GLU A 344 10.17 -20.07 2.18
N LYS A 345 10.13 -21.27 1.57
CA LYS A 345 10.86 -22.44 2.08
C LYS A 345 12.36 -22.17 2.02
N GLY A 346 13.04 -22.24 3.17
CA GLY A 346 14.49 -22.10 3.28
C GLY A 346 14.96 -20.85 4.04
N PHE A 347 14.07 -19.93 4.42
CA PHE A 347 14.43 -18.85 5.33
C PHE A 347 14.74 -19.42 6.73
N ASN A 348 15.98 -19.27 7.17
CA ASN A 348 16.40 -19.77 8.47
C ASN A 348 15.85 -18.88 9.59
N MET A 349 14.92 -19.45 10.38
CA MET A 349 14.29 -18.81 11.53
C MET A 349 14.87 -19.27 12.88
N THR A 350 15.86 -20.18 12.90
CA THR A 350 16.31 -20.82 14.14
C THR A 350 17.43 -20.05 14.84
N ASN A 351 18.30 -19.39 14.08
CA ASN A 351 19.33 -18.53 14.66
C ASN A 351 18.78 -17.12 14.89
N VAL A 352 18.46 -16.84 16.14
CA VAL A 352 17.81 -15.60 16.58
C VAL A 352 18.58 -14.93 17.70
N LYS A 353 18.42 -13.62 17.83
CA LYS A 353 18.96 -12.84 18.94
C LYS A 353 18.03 -11.67 19.27
N ASP A 354 18.05 -11.26 20.53
CA ASP A 354 17.20 -10.16 21.02
C ASP A 354 17.53 -8.84 20.31
N ILE A 355 16.52 -8.12 19.84
CA ILE A 355 16.64 -6.78 19.24
C ILE A 355 17.46 -5.80 20.10
N LEU A 356 17.37 -5.88 21.43
CA LEU A 356 18.11 -5.00 22.34
C LEU A 356 19.63 -5.24 22.28
N SER A 357 20.10 -6.37 21.75
CA SER A 357 21.52 -6.58 21.49
C SER A 357 22.05 -5.72 20.35
N ILE A 358 21.18 -5.30 19.43
CA ILE A 358 21.53 -4.42 18.30
C ILE A 358 21.19 -2.97 18.64
N VAL A 359 20.01 -2.73 19.21
CA VAL A 359 19.51 -1.39 19.56
C VAL A 359 19.19 -1.36 21.06
N PRO A 360 20.19 -1.16 21.94
CA PRO A 360 20.01 -1.23 23.39
C PRO A 360 18.98 -0.24 23.97
N TRP A 361 18.70 0.84 23.26
CA TRP A 361 17.74 1.87 23.66
C TRP A 361 16.37 1.74 22.99
N ALA A 362 16.10 0.64 22.28
CA ALA A 362 14.79 0.44 21.66
C ALA A 362 13.70 0.31 22.73
N SER A 363 12.61 1.07 22.54
CA SER A 363 11.38 0.93 23.32
C SER A 363 10.55 -0.24 22.78
N LEU A 364 9.95 -1.04 23.68
CA LEU A 364 9.30 -2.33 23.38
C LEU A 364 7.78 -2.34 23.54
#